data_AF-S9V7I4-F1
#
_entry.id   AF-S9V7I4-F1
#
_cell.length_a   1.000
_cell.length_b   1.000
_cell.length_c   1.000
_cell.angle_alpha   90.00
_cell.angle_beta   90.00
_cell.angle_gamma   90.00
#
_symmetry.space_group_name_H-M   'P 1'
#
loop_
_entity.id
_entity.type
_entity.pdbx_description
1 polymer ?
#
loop_
_entity_poly.entity_id
_entity_poly.type
_entity_poly.pdbx_seq_one_letter_code
_entity_poly.pdbx_strand_id
1 'polypeptide(L)' 'MFEWTRMTLFAFRPTQMNFVAHWYAGHKYRYRFMRDKRFHPSFQAAHDARNRFSKRRHFKTNRWNYTQAYKDMP' A
#
# COMPACT_ATOMS: atom_id res chain seq x y z
N MET A 1 -45.54 -12.86 -28.26
CA MET A 1 -45.13 -11.58 -27.66
C MET A 1 -43.74 -11.80 -27.09
N PHE A 2 -42.71 -11.34 -27.79
CA PHE A 2 -41.31 -11.68 -27.49
C PHE A 2 -40.82 -10.72 -26.41
N GLU A 3 -40.66 -11.20 -25.17
CA GLU A 3 -40.13 -10.38 -24.09
C GLU A 3 -38.67 -10.04 -24.41
N TRP A 4 -38.45 -8.75 -24.68
CA TRP A 4 -37.12 -8.17 -24.71
C TRP A 4 -36.51 -8.33 -23.32
N THR A 5 -35.71 -9.38 -23.17
CA THR A 5 -34.75 -9.53 -22.09
C THR A 5 -33.98 -8.22 -22.02
N ARG A 6 -34.25 -7.44 -20.98
CA ARG A 6 -33.47 -6.27 -20.62
C ARG A 6 -32.06 -6.79 -20.33
N MET A 7 -31.22 -6.84 -21.37
CA MET A 7 -29.78 -6.86 -21.22
C MET A 7 -29.46 -5.55 -20.51
N THR A 8 -29.40 -5.63 -19.19
CA THR A 8 -28.78 -4.64 -18.34
C THR A 8 -27.42 -4.40 -18.98
N LEU A 9 -27.29 -3.29 -19.71
CA LEU A 9 -25.99 -2.70 -20.00
C LEU A 9 -25.37 -2.49 -18.63
N PHE A 10 -24.60 -3.48 -18.18
CA PHE A 10 -23.62 -3.30 -17.12
C PHE A 10 -22.76 -2.18 -17.64
N ALA A 11 -23.05 -0.98 -17.14
CA ALA A 11 -22.38 0.25 -17.47
C ALA A 11 -20.90 -0.08 -17.61
N PHE A 12 -20.36 0.15 -18.80
CA PHE A 12 -18.94 0.19 -19.05
C PHE A 12 -18.41 1.31 -18.16
N ARG A 13 -18.20 1.01 -16.88
CA ARG A 13 -17.49 1.87 -15.95
C ARG A 13 -16.06 1.69 -16.39
N PRO A 14 -15.40 2.68 -17.00
CA PRO A 14 -13.96 2.66 -17.09
C PRO A 14 -13.47 2.87 -15.66
N THR A 15 -13.54 1.82 -14.83
CA THR A 15 -12.68 1.75 -13.67
C THR A 15 -11.28 1.89 -14.26
N GLN A 16 -10.52 2.85 -13.76
CA GLN A 16 -9.20 3.29 -14.24
C GLN A 16 -8.18 2.15 -14.44
N MET A 17 -8.53 0.91 -14.07
CA MET A 17 -7.79 -0.32 -14.28
C MET A 17 -7.42 -0.58 -15.75
N ASN A 18 -8.24 -0.20 -16.73
CA ASN A 18 -7.95 -0.43 -18.16
C ASN A 18 -6.76 0.41 -18.69
N PHE A 19 -6.37 1.47 -17.99
CA PHE A 19 -5.22 2.32 -18.36
C PHE A 19 -3.96 2.01 -17.54
N VAL A 20 -3.97 0.95 -16.74
CA VAL A 20 -2.81 0.56 -15.94
C VAL A 20 -1.89 -0.32 -16.78
N ALA A 21 -0.74 0.22 -17.16
CA ALA A 21 0.29 -0.54 -17.87
C ALA A 21 0.72 -1.80 -17.09
N HIS A 22 0.62 -2.95 -17.74
CA HIS A 22 0.82 -4.29 -17.14
C HIS A 22 2.29 -4.65 -16.87
N TRP A 23 3.24 -3.94 -17.49
CA TRP A 23 4.68 -4.20 -17.34
C TRP A 23 5.29 -3.61 -16.06
N TYR A 24 4.59 -2.75 -15.33
CA TYR A 24 5.07 -2.19 -14.07
C TYR A 24 4.65 -3.03 -12.85
N ALA A 25 5.57 -3.21 -11.91
CA ALA A 25 5.39 -3.95 -10.66
C ALA A 25 5.32 -5.48 -10.85
N GLY A 26 4.14 -6.08 -10.82
CA GLY A 26 3.99 -7.53 -10.95
C GLY A 26 2.80 -7.89 -11.82
N HIS A 27 2.69 -9.15 -12.23
CA HIS A 27 1.74 -9.61 -13.25
C HIS A 27 0.25 -9.31 -12.97
N LYS A 28 -0.16 -9.13 -11.70
CA LYS A 28 -1.53 -8.73 -11.34
C LYS A 28 -1.63 -7.22 -11.12
N TYR A 29 -2.71 -6.60 -11.62
CA TYR A 29 -3.00 -5.17 -11.43
C TYR A 29 -2.96 -4.69 -9.97
N ARG A 30 -3.37 -5.54 -9.01
CA ARG A 30 -3.31 -5.19 -7.57
C ARG A 30 -1.90 -4.84 -7.08
N TYR A 31 -0.85 -5.39 -7.69
CA TYR A 31 0.54 -5.12 -7.29
C TYR A 31 0.92 -3.68 -7.58
N ARG A 32 0.38 -3.10 -8.66
CA ARG A 32 0.56 -1.68 -8.96
C ARG A 32 -0.03 -0.81 -7.86
N PHE A 33 -1.29 -1.03 -7.48
CA PHE A 33 -1.95 -0.26 -6.43
C PHE A 33 -1.35 -0.47 -5.04
N MET A 34 -0.90 -1.69 -4.70
CA MET A 34 -0.17 -1.93 -3.46
C MET A 34 1.15 -1.16 -3.41
N ARG A 35 1.84 -1.05 -4.56
CA ARG A 35 3.03 -0.20 -4.68
C ARG A 35 2.66 1.27 -4.65
N ASP A 36 1.58 1.72 -5.26
CA ASP A 36 1.21 3.13 -5.31
C ASP A 36 0.87 3.69 -3.90
N LYS A 37 0.39 2.84 -2.98
CA LYS A 37 0.29 3.19 -1.54
C LYS A 37 1.62 3.58 -0.89
N ARG A 38 2.76 3.19 -1.47
CA ARG A 38 4.10 3.67 -1.05
C ARG A 38 4.25 5.17 -1.20
N PHE A 39 3.65 5.72 -2.26
CA PHE A 39 3.81 7.11 -2.71
C PHE A 39 2.60 7.98 -2.38
N HIS A 40 1.56 7.43 -1.77
CA HIS A 40 0.39 8.20 -1.36
C HIS A 40 0.82 9.30 -0.37
N PRO A 41 0.48 10.58 -0.60
CA PRO A 41 0.97 11.70 0.21
C PRO A 41 0.69 11.53 1.71
N SER A 42 -0.51 11.07 2.07
CA SER A 42 -0.87 10.88 3.48
C SER A 42 -0.23 9.66 4.15
N PHE A 43 0.40 8.76 3.37
CA PHE A 43 1.10 7.61 3.93
C PHE A 43 2.60 7.84 4.03
N GLN A 44 3.09 9.05 3.70
CA GLN A 44 4.52 9.34 3.65
C GLN A 44 5.19 9.12 5.01
N ALA A 45 6.48 8.79 4.96
CA ALA A 45 7.24 8.57 6.19
C ALA A 45 7.38 9.90 6.95
N ALA A 46 7.12 9.85 8.24
CA ALA A 46 7.23 10.98 9.15
C ALA A 46 7.82 10.50 10.48
N HIS A 47 7.97 11.41 11.45
CA HIS A 47 8.59 11.09 12.74
C HIS A 47 7.80 10.04 13.53
N ASP A 48 6.47 10.09 13.43
CA ASP A 48 5.49 9.16 14.00
C ASP A 48 5.37 7.84 13.20
N ALA A 49 5.56 7.87 11.87
CA ALA A 49 5.41 6.73 10.98
C ALA A 49 6.71 6.33 10.25
N ARG A 50 7.53 5.48 10.90
CA ARG A 50 8.84 5.00 10.40
C ARG A 50 8.82 3.52 9.95
N ASN A 51 9.83 3.13 9.17
CA ASN A 51 10.08 1.74 8.72
C ASN A 51 8.89 1.07 7.99
N ARG A 52 8.15 1.83 7.17
CA ARG A 52 6.92 1.40 6.48
C ARG A 52 7.04 0.09 5.68
N PHE A 53 8.18 -0.18 5.04
CA PHE A 53 8.33 -1.34 4.15
C PHE A 53 8.83 -2.61 4.83
N SER A 54 9.54 -2.50 5.96
CA SER A 54 10.24 -3.63 6.59
C SER A 54 10.09 -3.67 8.10
N LYS A 55 8.98 -3.16 8.63
CA LYS A 55 8.67 -3.07 10.08
C LYS A 55 8.97 -4.37 10.84
N ARG A 56 8.62 -5.52 10.26
CA ARG A 56 8.78 -6.83 10.91
C ARG A 56 10.23 -7.29 11.08
N ARG A 57 11.16 -6.83 10.23
CA ARG A 57 12.59 -7.12 10.40
C ARG A 57 13.19 -6.44 11.64
N HIS A 58 12.59 -5.33 12.06
CA HIS A 58 13.04 -4.52 13.20
C HIS A 58 12.19 -4.77 14.46
N PHE A 59 11.19 -5.65 14.37
CA PHE A 59 10.30 -5.93 15.49
C PHE A 59 11.03 -6.79 16.52
N LYS A 60 11.01 -6.36 17.79
CA LYS A 60 11.68 -7.02 18.92
C LYS A 60 13.21 -7.11 18.82
N THR A 61 13.86 -6.44 17.86
CA THR A 61 15.33 -6.45 17.71
C THR A 61 16.04 -6.03 18.98
N ASN A 62 15.58 -4.95 19.63
CA ASN A 62 16.19 -4.43 20.86
C ASN A 62 15.50 -4.93 22.14
N ARG A 63 14.69 -6.01 22.09
CA ARG A 63 13.95 -6.46 23.28
C ARG A 63 14.88 -6.88 24.43
N TRP A 64 16.01 -7.47 24.10
CA TRP A 64 17.02 -7.93 25.04
C TRP A 64 18.31 -7.11 24.97
N ASN A 65 18.26 -5.96 24.30
CA ASN A 65 19.39 -5.06 24.21
C ASN A 65 19.30 -4.08 25.39
N TYR A 66 20.22 -4.23 26.34
CA TYR A 66 20.36 -3.29 27.45
C TYR A 66 21.29 -2.15 27.02
N THR A 67 20.73 -0.95 26.92
CA THR A 67 21.47 0.26 26.60
C THR A 67 21.23 1.27 27.71
N GLN A 68 22.30 1.82 28.30
CA GLN A 68 22.18 2.92 29.24
C GLN A 68 21.80 4.19 28.48
N ALA A 69 20.79 4.92 28.98
CA ALA A 69 20.42 6.20 28.41
C ALA A 69 21.53 7.23 28.66
N TYR A 70 21.78 8.09 27.69
CA TYR A 70 22.75 9.17 27.82
C TYR A 70 22.21 10.23 28.79
N LYS A 71 23.04 10.59 29.80
CA LYS A 71 22.77 11.67 30.75
C LYS A 71 24.09 12.37 31.05
N ASP A 72 24.20 13.62 30.62
CA ASP A 72 25.35 14.51 30.77
C ASP A 72 25.18 15.51 31.92
N MET A 73 23.95 15.92 32.18
CA MET A 73 23.60 16.80 33.30
C MET A 73 22.89 16.02 34.42
N PRO A 74 23.27 16.25 35.69
CA PRO A 74 22.63 15.60 36.85
C PRO A 74 21.16 15.97 37.01
#